data_AF-A0A8K0UJ25-F1
#
_entry.id   AF-A0A8K0UJ25-F1
#
_cell.length_a   1.000
_cell.length_b   1.000
_cell.length_c   1.000
_cell.angle_alpha   90.00
_cell.angle_beta   90.00
_cell.angle_gamma   90.00
#
_symmetry.space_group_name_H-M   'P 1'
#
loop_
_entity.id
_entity.type
_entity.pdbx_description
1 polymer ?
#
loop_
_entity_poly.entity_id
_entity_poly.type
_entity_poly.pdbx_seq_one_letter_code
_entity_poly.pdbx_strand_id
1 'polypeptide(L)'
;MGEHQATDHVAPHPLETEYASFFFSHVLTDVSCSERLPLLNRGYGEHVGTSKSAVPASASKSIAIAFPSAHHNTLWPTPVQSLQVLGWSEFVLPDSSVYYFNHGMRITTDIDLRNIKNLEAVTEYLDRKLPEEVALPPAGWELWLRDAGSGKTGFAPARSWINHVAKSLSFTPPPTMNGEADTAVDHINDDDRLDMEFRYWTFMESHPAHAVLPSNSHNEALDALKWTYTDTLLPTEQPMSPPFSPQECQELMSLLRSFDTSTVPTASSVVHTRVVARVHIRLVQWRQQYFRPNKPLPTDATKNYCPERGQPFRKFFFDIIMSILCLGIPYLFVGRSQHQRIDEEGGIRSPGPMVMVGACACLVSAVILSASVTFMTLPGLDDVARLAGLIAILFSASSMVSSVVALFRWKADVERTVVYVGGEGLTLLTKRSIVMSLPLVFLAWAIAAFITGITFYSFRGATVTSRIVIKQPFEDYTHWAVVGTLGGLAGILIMSALLARR
;
A
#
# COMPACT_ATOMS: atom_id res chain seq x y z
N MET A 1 -62.14 11.71 -43.85
CA MET A 1 -60.95 12.54 -43.62
C MET A 1 -60.32 12.02 -42.34
N GLY A 2 -59.23 11.27 -42.49
CA GLY A 2 -58.59 10.54 -41.39
C GLY A 2 -57.50 11.37 -40.74
N GLU A 3 -57.51 11.41 -39.40
CA GLU A 3 -56.39 11.85 -38.58
C GLU A 3 -55.52 10.65 -38.25
N HIS A 4 -54.27 10.68 -38.72
CA HIS A 4 -53.21 9.78 -38.29
C HIS A 4 -52.56 10.37 -37.04
N GLN A 5 -52.71 9.69 -35.90
CA GLN A 5 -51.97 9.96 -34.68
C GLN A 5 -50.80 8.97 -34.59
N ALA A 6 -49.58 9.47 -34.81
CA ALA A 6 -48.35 8.71 -34.67
C ALA A 6 -47.95 8.63 -33.18
N THR A 7 -47.81 7.41 -32.67
CA THR A 7 -47.26 7.12 -31.34
C THR A 7 -45.77 6.79 -31.49
N ASP A 8 -44.90 7.69 -31.03
CA ASP A 8 -43.47 7.45 -30.90
C ASP A 8 -43.19 6.49 -29.73
N HIS A 9 -42.69 5.30 -30.06
CA HIS A 9 -42.09 4.38 -29.10
C HIS A 9 -40.63 4.77 -28.86
N VAL A 10 -40.36 5.40 -27.72
CA VAL A 10 -38.99 5.64 -27.22
C VAL A 10 -38.50 4.37 -26.52
N ALA A 11 -37.44 3.77 -27.06
CA ALA A 11 -36.74 2.65 -26.44
C ALA A 11 -35.87 3.13 -25.25
N PRO A 12 -35.77 2.37 -24.14
CA PRO A 12 -34.92 2.73 -23.02
C PRO A 12 -33.42 2.48 -23.35
N HIS A 13 -32.61 3.53 -23.19
CA HIS A 13 -31.15 3.49 -23.28
C HIS A 13 -30.53 2.64 -22.16
N PRO A 14 -29.48 1.83 -22.42
CA PRO A 14 -28.74 1.11 -21.40
C PRO A 14 -27.58 1.98 -20.89
N LEU A 15 -27.82 2.78 -19.84
CA LEU A 15 -26.77 3.61 -19.22
C LEU A 15 -26.45 3.26 -17.76
N GLU A 16 -27.07 2.23 -17.17
CA GLU A 16 -26.88 1.95 -15.74
C GLU A 16 -25.80 0.91 -15.39
N THR A 17 -25.21 0.21 -16.37
CA THR A 17 -24.18 -0.81 -16.10
C THR A 17 -22.73 -0.31 -16.13
N GLU A 18 -22.46 0.90 -16.61
CA GLU A 18 -21.08 1.44 -16.68
C GLU A 18 -20.68 2.25 -15.44
N TYR A 19 -21.64 2.87 -14.74
CA TYR A 19 -21.36 3.62 -13.51
C TYR A 19 -21.03 2.74 -12.31
N ALA A 20 -21.50 1.49 -12.28
CA ALA A 20 -21.18 0.53 -11.24
C ALA A 20 -19.72 0.02 -11.32
N SER A 21 -19.11 -0.02 -12.51
CA SER A 21 -17.71 -0.43 -12.68
C SER A 21 -16.71 0.69 -12.36
N PHE A 22 -17.12 1.95 -12.48
CA PHE A 22 -16.27 3.12 -12.21
C PHE A 22 -16.26 3.50 -10.71
N PHE A 23 -17.38 3.29 -9.99
CA PHE A 23 -17.49 3.60 -8.57
C PHE A 23 -16.79 2.59 -7.63
N PHE A 24 -16.62 1.33 -8.05
CA PHE A 24 -15.97 0.30 -7.22
C PHE A 24 -14.44 0.36 -7.22
N SER A 25 -13.81 1.06 -8.18
CA SER A 25 -12.34 1.19 -8.24
C SER A 25 -11.77 2.23 -7.27
N HIS A 26 -12.59 3.16 -6.76
CA HIS A 26 -12.10 4.29 -5.95
C HIS A 26 -11.95 3.98 -4.45
N VAL A 27 -12.48 2.86 -3.96
CA VAL A 27 -12.54 2.52 -2.51
C VAL A 27 -11.38 1.62 -2.05
N LEU A 28 -10.55 1.11 -2.97
CA LEU A 28 -9.47 0.14 -2.64
C LEU A 28 -8.04 0.64 -2.88
N THR A 29 -7.85 1.91 -3.23
CA THR A 29 -6.51 2.46 -3.53
C THR A 29 -6.23 3.70 -2.69
N ASP A 30 -6.07 3.51 -1.38
CA ASP A 30 -5.41 4.50 -0.53
C ASP A 30 -4.42 3.83 0.43
N VAL A 31 -3.55 3.01 -0.16
CA VAL A 31 -2.44 2.37 0.52
C VAL A 31 -1.17 3.00 -0.04
N SER A 32 -0.79 4.16 0.50
CA SER A 32 0.51 4.74 0.23
C SER A 32 1.60 3.87 0.88
N CYS A 33 2.56 3.43 0.08
CA CYS A 33 3.79 2.81 0.59
C CYS A 33 4.57 3.91 1.35
N SER A 34 4.67 3.75 2.67
CA SER A 34 5.47 4.64 3.52
C SER A 34 6.96 4.33 3.34
N GLU A 35 7.67 5.23 2.66
CA GLU A 35 9.11 5.18 2.38
C GLU A 35 9.91 6.20 3.21
N ARG A 36 9.47 6.48 4.46
CA ARG A 36 10.23 7.26 5.45
C ARG A 36 11.03 6.36 6.38
N LEU A 37 11.76 5.39 5.81
CA LEU A 37 12.73 4.61 6.56
C LEU A 37 14.10 5.28 6.40
N PRO A 38 14.93 5.31 7.45
CA PRO A 38 16.32 5.75 7.30
C PRO A 38 16.96 4.92 6.19
N LEU A 39 17.54 5.58 5.19
CA LEU A 39 18.16 4.90 4.04
C LEU A 39 19.29 3.96 4.47
N LEU A 40 19.82 4.17 5.68
CA LEU A 40 20.81 3.35 6.33
C LEU A 40 20.29 2.92 7.71
N ASN A 41 19.79 1.69 7.83
CA ASN A 41 19.36 1.15 9.13
C ASN A 41 20.60 0.65 9.90
N ARG A 42 21.07 1.42 10.88
CA ARG A 42 22.16 0.97 11.76
C ARG A 42 21.57 0.36 13.03
N GLY A 43 21.67 -0.97 13.14
CA GLY A 43 21.50 -1.67 14.41
C GLY A 43 22.55 -1.19 15.40
N TYR A 44 22.14 -0.45 16.42
CA TYR A 44 22.99 -0.10 17.55
C TYR A 44 23.20 -1.34 18.42
N GLY A 45 24.26 -2.09 18.13
CA GLY A 45 24.88 -3.00 19.09
C GLY A 45 25.96 -2.27 19.85
N GLU A 46 25.64 -1.77 21.04
CA GLU A 46 26.65 -1.44 22.05
C GLU A 46 27.38 -2.73 22.44
N HIS A 47 28.65 -2.85 22.05
CA HIS A 47 29.60 -3.70 22.76
C HIS A 47 30.89 -2.92 22.96
N VAL A 48 31.00 -2.33 24.15
CA VAL A 48 32.26 -1.88 24.74
C VAL A 48 33.03 -3.13 25.14
N GLY A 49 34.16 -3.36 24.49
CA GLY A 49 35.06 -4.48 24.77
C GLY A 49 36.45 -4.19 24.23
N THR A 50 37.27 -3.58 25.09
CA THR A 50 38.71 -3.35 24.94
C THR A 50 39.47 -4.63 24.58
N SER A 51 40.29 -4.61 23.52
CA SER A 51 41.53 -5.41 23.42
C SER A 51 42.44 -4.91 22.30
N LYS A 52 43.70 -4.66 22.67
CA LYS A 52 44.86 -4.44 21.80
C LYS A 52 45.21 -5.72 21.04
N SER A 53 45.51 -5.67 19.73
CA SER A 53 46.70 -6.32 19.16
C SER A 53 46.91 -6.04 17.66
N ALA A 54 48.21 -5.94 17.35
CA ALA A 54 48.99 -5.94 16.11
C ALA A 54 48.36 -6.30 14.74
N VAL A 55 48.84 -5.52 13.75
CA VAL A 55 48.83 -5.75 12.31
C VAL A 55 49.71 -6.96 11.93
N PRO A 56 49.29 -7.78 10.94
CA PRO A 56 50.16 -7.92 9.77
C PRO A 56 49.40 -7.78 8.44
N ALA A 57 50.08 -7.15 7.49
CA ALA A 57 49.68 -7.07 6.10
C ALA A 57 49.61 -8.48 5.47
N SER A 58 48.47 -8.82 4.88
CA SER A 58 48.39 -9.89 3.89
C SER A 58 47.50 -9.42 2.73
N ALA A 59 48.04 -9.59 1.52
CA ALA A 59 47.40 -9.22 0.27
C ALA A 59 46.16 -10.08 0.04
N SER A 60 44.98 -9.50 0.24
CA SER A 60 43.71 -10.15 -0.04
C SER A 60 43.37 -9.98 -1.51
N LYS A 61 43.50 -11.07 -2.27
CA LYS A 61 42.95 -11.19 -3.63
C LYS A 61 41.43 -11.02 -3.53
N SER A 62 40.92 -9.95 -4.13
CA SER A 62 39.50 -9.70 -4.31
C SER A 62 38.85 -10.85 -5.08
N ILE A 63 38.08 -11.68 -4.39
CA ILE A 63 37.14 -12.63 -5.00
C ILE A 63 35.96 -11.78 -5.49
N ALA A 64 35.98 -11.46 -6.79
CA ALA A 64 34.78 -11.04 -7.48
C ALA A 64 33.84 -12.26 -7.57
N ILE A 65 32.70 -12.20 -6.89
CA ILE A 65 31.59 -13.12 -7.17
C ILE A 65 30.93 -12.61 -8.45
N ALA A 66 31.54 -12.94 -9.59
CA ALA A 66 30.81 -13.04 -10.83
C ALA A 66 29.95 -14.30 -10.74
N PHE A 67 28.64 -14.20 -10.90
CA PHE A 67 27.84 -15.39 -11.17
C PHE A 67 28.25 -15.92 -12.54
N PRO A 68 28.88 -17.10 -12.64
CA PRO A 68 29.11 -17.70 -13.94
C PRO A 68 27.75 -18.02 -14.53
N SER A 69 27.43 -17.41 -15.66
CA SER A 69 26.39 -17.93 -16.55
C SER A 69 26.75 -19.38 -16.84
N ALA A 70 25.91 -20.31 -16.38
CA ALA A 70 26.14 -21.73 -16.54
C ALA A 70 26.15 -22.07 -18.04
N HIS A 71 27.34 -22.09 -18.64
CA HIS A 71 27.60 -22.79 -19.87
C HIS A 71 27.51 -24.28 -19.59
N HIS A 72 26.31 -24.84 -19.76
CA HIS A 72 26.16 -26.27 -20.00
C HIS A 72 25.37 -26.49 -21.28
N ASN A 73 26.08 -27.09 -22.25
CA ASN A 73 25.58 -27.60 -23.50
C ASN A 73 24.30 -28.42 -23.31
N THR A 74 23.16 -27.82 -23.66
CA THR A 74 21.93 -28.54 -24.03
C THR A 74 21.34 -27.82 -25.23
N LEU A 75 21.01 -28.61 -26.25
CA LEU A 75 20.81 -28.22 -27.63
C LEU A 75 19.41 -27.60 -27.89
N TRP A 76 18.96 -26.69 -27.03
CA TRP A 76 17.75 -25.92 -27.20
C TRP A 76 18.08 -24.45 -26.95
N PRO A 77 17.73 -23.50 -27.86
CA PRO A 77 17.95 -22.09 -27.60
C PRO A 77 17.14 -21.72 -26.36
N THR A 78 17.82 -21.49 -25.25
CA THR A 78 17.20 -20.92 -24.07
C THR A 78 16.64 -19.54 -24.46
N PRO A 79 15.44 -19.17 -23.99
CA PRO A 79 14.72 -17.96 -24.43
C PRO A 79 15.58 -16.68 -24.30
N VAL A 80 16.57 -16.67 -23.40
CA VAL A 80 17.53 -15.57 -23.23
C VAL A 80 18.32 -15.25 -24.51
N GLN A 81 18.70 -16.25 -25.32
CA GLN A 81 19.42 -16.00 -26.57
C GLN A 81 18.53 -15.33 -27.63
N SER A 82 17.23 -15.62 -27.62
CA SER A 82 16.28 -15.01 -28.56
C SER A 82 16.07 -13.51 -28.29
N LEU A 83 16.06 -13.09 -27.03
CA LEU A 83 15.87 -11.69 -26.65
C LEU A 83 17.05 -10.81 -27.08
N GLN A 84 18.28 -11.28 -26.89
CA GLN A 84 19.48 -10.55 -27.30
C GLN A 84 19.58 -10.38 -28.82
N VAL A 85 19.16 -11.40 -29.59
CA VAL A 85 19.09 -11.33 -31.06
C VAL A 85 18.10 -10.25 -31.52
N LEU A 86 17.03 -10.03 -30.75
CA LEU A 86 16.05 -8.95 -30.97
C LEU A 86 16.51 -7.59 -30.39
N GLY A 87 17.72 -7.51 -29.85
CA GLY A 87 18.29 -6.28 -29.29
C GLY A 87 17.86 -5.94 -27.85
N TRP A 88 17.15 -6.83 -27.18
CA TRP A 88 16.72 -6.66 -25.78
C TRP A 88 17.82 -7.08 -24.80
N SER A 89 18.08 -6.22 -23.83
CA SER A 89 18.97 -6.47 -22.71
C SER A 89 18.16 -6.60 -21.42
N GLU A 90 18.32 -7.70 -20.72
CA GLU A 90 17.65 -7.96 -19.45
C GLU A 90 18.48 -7.43 -18.28
N PHE A 91 17.83 -6.71 -17.36
CA PHE A 91 18.43 -6.19 -16.14
C PHE A 91 17.72 -6.76 -14.92
N VAL A 92 18.48 -7.38 -14.03
CA VAL A 92 17.98 -7.94 -12.76
C VAL A 92 18.48 -7.06 -11.61
N LEU A 93 17.56 -6.51 -10.84
CA LEU A 93 17.87 -5.65 -9.70
C LEU A 93 18.04 -6.45 -8.39
N PRO A 94 18.69 -5.87 -7.36
CA PRO A 94 18.89 -6.54 -6.07
C PRO A 94 17.60 -6.93 -5.35
N ASP A 95 16.48 -6.27 -5.64
CA ASP A 95 15.15 -6.59 -5.12
C ASP A 95 14.44 -7.69 -5.94
N SER A 96 15.16 -8.36 -6.84
CA SER A 96 14.68 -9.39 -7.78
C SER A 96 13.69 -8.89 -8.84
N SER A 97 13.45 -7.59 -8.93
CA SER A 97 12.71 -7.03 -10.07
C SER A 97 13.54 -7.15 -11.36
N VAL A 98 12.85 -7.34 -12.48
CA VAL A 98 13.45 -7.54 -13.79
C VAL A 98 12.79 -6.58 -14.76
N TYR A 99 13.59 -5.89 -15.55
CA TYR A 99 13.14 -5.07 -16.66
C TYR A 99 14.03 -5.30 -17.88
N TYR A 100 13.56 -4.85 -19.04
CA TYR A 100 14.21 -5.06 -20.32
C TYR A 100 14.41 -3.72 -21.03
N PHE A 101 15.57 -3.55 -21.66
CA PHE A 101 15.89 -2.35 -22.43
C PHE A 101 16.39 -2.70 -23.82
N ASN A 102 15.86 -2.05 -24.84
CA ASN A 102 16.33 -2.15 -26.21
C ASN A 102 17.20 -0.94 -26.58
N HIS A 103 18.50 -1.16 -26.75
CA HIS A 103 19.47 -0.10 -27.03
C HIS A 103 19.26 0.56 -28.41
N GLY A 104 18.85 -0.23 -29.41
CA GLY A 104 18.66 0.26 -30.77
C GLY A 104 17.43 1.16 -30.90
N MET A 105 16.37 0.83 -30.15
CA MET A 105 15.10 1.58 -30.19
C MET A 105 14.92 2.58 -29.05
N ARG A 106 15.78 2.55 -28.01
CA ARG A 106 15.64 3.34 -26.77
C ARG A 106 14.28 3.12 -26.09
N ILE A 107 13.96 1.85 -25.91
CA ILE A 107 12.69 1.42 -25.33
C ILE A 107 12.97 0.62 -24.07
N THR A 108 12.39 1.04 -22.96
CA THR A 108 12.38 0.30 -21.70
C THR A 108 11.04 -0.33 -21.47
N THR A 109 11.04 -1.54 -20.94
CA THR A 109 9.82 -2.25 -20.57
C THR A 109 9.99 -3.06 -19.30
N ASP A 110 9.00 -2.95 -18.44
CA ASP A 110 8.87 -3.76 -17.23
C ASP A 110 8.03 -5.04 -17.48
N ILE A 111 7.58 -5.25 -18.72
CA ILE A 111 6.77 -6.41 -19.10
C ILE A 111 7.69 -7.62 -19.20
N ASP A 112 7.29 -8.74 -18.57
CA ASP A 112 8.09 -9.96 -18.64
C ASP A 112 8.14 -10.52 -20.07
N LEU A 113 9.24 -10.22 -20.78
CA LEU A 113 9.51 -10.68 -22.14
C LEU A 113 9.91 -12.16 -22.20
N ARG A 114 10.12 -12.83 -21.05
CA ARG A 114 10.29 -14.30 -21.03
C ARG A 114 8.99 -15.02 -21.39
N ASN A 115 7.84 -14.36 -21.21
CA ASN A 115 6.57 -14.87 -21.71
C ASN A 115 6.43 -14.54 -23.19
N ILE A 116 6.40 -15.57 -24.03
CA ILE A 116 6.32 -15.45 -25.49
C ILE A 116 5.13 -14.60 -25.92
N LYS A 117 3.97 -14.70 -25.25
CA LYS A 117 2.78 -13.90 -25.59
C LYS A 117 2.99 -12.41 -25.36
N ASN A 118 3.72 -12.05 -24.30
CA ASN A 118 4.05 -10.67 -23.99
C ASN A 118 5.08 -10.13 -24.98
N LEU A 119 6.09 -10.94 -25.33
CA LEU A 119 7.07 -10.60 -26.34
C LEU A 119 6.42 -10.37 -27.71
N GLU A 120 5.52 -11.26 -28.13
CA GLU A 120 4.73 -11.12 -29.36
C GLU A 120 3.88 -9.85 -29.33
N ALA A 121 3.18 -9.56 -28.23
CA ALA A 121 2.35 -8.37 -28.12
C ALA A 121 3.17 -7.06 -28.11
N VAL A 122 4.33 -7.05 -27.45
CA VAL A 122 5.26 -5.92 -27.48
C VAL A 122 5.83 -5.76 -28.89
N THR A 123 6.25 -6.84 -29.54
CA THR A 123 6.79 -6.80 -30.91
C THR A 123 5.73 -6.32 -31.91
N GLU A 124 4.50 -6.84 -31.82
CA GLU A 124 3.37 -6.38 -32.64
C GLU A 124 3.07 -4.90 -32.42
N TYR A 125 3.10 -4.44 -31.17
CA TYR A 125 2.93 -3.02 -30.86
C TYR A 125 4.02 -2.15 -31.50
N LEU A 126 5.28 -2.60 -31.43
CA LEU A 126 6.43 -1.90 -32.00
C LEU A 126 6.43 -1.91 -33.54
N ASP A 127 5.98 -2.98 -34.17
CA ASP A 127 5.97 -3.10 -35.63
C ASP A 127 4.76 -2.40 -36.26
N ARG A 128 3.59 -2.44 -35.61
CA ARG A 128 2.34 -1.94 -36.19
C ARG A 128 2.00 -0.53 -35.74
N LYS A 129 2.04 -0.26 -34.43
CA LYS A 129 1.53 1.00 -33.87
C LYS A 129 2.59 2.08 -33.77
N LEU A 130 3.82 1.71 -33.43
CA LEU A 130 4.88 2.71 -33.28
C LEU A 130 5.12 3.49 -34.60
N PRO A 131 5.28 2.86 -35.77
CA PRO A 131 5.60 3.58 -37.01
C PRO A 131 4.45 4.44 -37.54
N GLU A 132 3.20 4.05 -37.24
CA GLU A 132 2.00 4.80 -37.63
C GLU A 132 1.87 6.10 -36.82
N GLU A 133 2.34 6.09 -35.57
CA GLU A 133 2.15 7.21 -34.65
C GLU A 133 3.41 8.09 -34.50
N VAL A 134 4.61 7.49 -34.39
CA VAL A 134 5.83 8.22 -34.05
C VAL A 134 7.09 7.52 -34.60
N ALA A 135 8.00 8.28 -35.22
CA ALA A 135 9.34 7.76 -35.53
C ALA A 135 10.11 7.36 -34.24
N LEU A 136 11.24 6.66 -34.38
CA LEU A 136 12.09 6.27 -33.23
C LEU A 136 12.36 7.45 -32.27
N PRO A 137 12.38 7.22 -30.93
CA PRO A 137 12.59 8.29 -29.94
C PRO A 137 13.84 9.15 -30.24
N PRO A 138 13.73 10.50 -30.19
CA PRO A 138 14.84 11.39 -30.51
C PRO A 138 15.97 11.31 -29.46
N ALA A 139 17.11 11.94 -29.75
CA ALA A 139 18.23 12.00 -28.80
C ALA A 139 17.81 12.61 -27.46
N GLY A 140 18.15 11.94 -26.35
CA GLY A 140 17.76 12.34 -24.99
C GLY A 140 16.37 11.89 -24.55
N TRP A 141 15.60 11.26 -25.46
CA TRP A 141 14.29 10.70 -25.15
C TRP A 141 14.31 9.17 -25.15
N GLU A 142 13.42 8.62 -24.34
CA GLU A 142 13.23 7.19 -24.17
C GLU A 142 11.75 6.86 -24.06
N LEU A 143 11.32 5.76 -24.68
CA LEU A 143 9.96 5.26 -24.59
C LEU A 143 9.89 4.18 -23.52
N TRP A 144 9.02 4.35 -22.55
CA TRP A 144 8.76 3.34 -21.52
C TRP A 144 7.39 2.70 -21.73
N LEU A 145 7.41 1.39 -21.94
CA LEU A 145 6.25 0.55 -22.11
C LEU A 145 5.94 -0.19 -20.81
N ARG A 146 4.72 -0.02 -20.33
CA ARG A 146 4.21 -0.67 -19.13
C ARG A 146 3.02 -1.55 -19.48
N ASP A 147 2.74 -2.53 -18.63
CA ASP A 147 1.46 -3.22 -18.68
C ASP A 147 0.35 -2.29 -18.17
N ALA A 148 -0.61 -1.89 -19.02
CA ALA A 148 -1.77 -1.11 -18.58
C ALA A 148 -2.82 -1.96 -17.83
N GLY A 149 -2.53 -3.26 -17.65
CA GLY A 149 -3.45 -4.24 -17.12
C GLY A 149 -4.20 -4.99 -18.22
N SER A 150 -4.84 -6.09 -17.84
CA SER A 150 -5.63 -6.91 -18.76
C SER A 150 -6.92 -6.18 -19.14
N GLY A 151 -6.90 -5.45 -20.25
CA GLY A 151 -8.12 -5.06 -20.94
C GLY A 151 -8.91 -6.31 -21.36
N LYS A 152 -10.22 -6.17 -21.58
CA LYS A 152 -11.11 -7.27 -22.04
C LYS A 152 -10.61 -7.96 -23.32
N THR A 153 -9.75 -7.29 -24.09
CA THR A 153 -9.22 -7.73 -25.39
C THR A 153 -7.75 -8.17 -25.35
N GLY A 154 -7.18 -8.38 -24.18
CA GLY A 154 -5.79 -8.81 -24.02
C GLY A 154 -4.85 -7.72 -23.51
N PHE A 155 -3.55 -8.01 -23.57
CA PHE A 155 -2.48 -7.14 -23.12
C PHE A 155 -2.47 -5.82 -23.92
N ALA A 156 -2.59 -4.69 -23.24
CA ALA A 156 -2.52 -3.36 -23.84
C ALA A 156 -1.35 -2.59 -23.20
N PRO A 157 -0.25 -2.33 -23.93
CA PRO A 157 0.86 -1.59 -23.37
C PRO A 157 0.47 -0.12 -23.15
N ALA A 158 0.68 0.39 -21.93
CA ALA A 158 0.66 1.80 -21.62
C ALA A 158 2.01 2.41 -21.98
N ARG A 159 2.00 3.53 -22.70
CA ARG A 159 3.22 4.25 -23.09
C ARG A 159 3.46 5.47 -22.22
N SER A 160 4.73 5.72 -21.94
CA SER A 160 5.23 6.92 -21.30
C SER A 160 6.49 7.38 -22.02
N TRP A 161 6.67 8.69 -22.16
CA TRP A 161 7.84 9.31 -22.78
C TRP A 161 8.70 9.96 -21.70
N ILE A 162 9.96 9.57 -21.66
CA ILE A 162 10.95 10.05 -20.69
C ILE A 162 11.90 10.98 -21.41
N ASN A 163 12.07 12.18 -20.86
CA ASN A 163 13.06 13.14 -21.31
C ASN A 163 14.17 13.25 -20.26
N HIS A 164 15.32 12.65 -20.54
CA HIS A 164 16.48 12.64 -19.64
C HIS A 164 17.13 14.03 -19.50
N VAL A 165 16.95 14.90 -20.49
CA VAL A 165 17.50 16.27 -20.47
C VAL A 165 16.65 17.16 -19.57
N ALA A 166 15.32 17.08 -19.71
CA ALA A 166 14.38 17.88 -18.92
C ALA A 166 14.02 17.25 -17.56
N LYS A 167 14.47 16.00 -17.30
CA LYS A 167 14.14 15.22 -16.09
C LYS A 167 12.63 15.11 -15.87
N SER A 168 11.91 14.83 -16.95
CA SER A 168 10.45 14.79 -16.96
C SER A 168 9.92 13.53 -17.62
N LEU A 169 8.75 13.11 -17.17
CA LEU A 169 7.99 12.01 -17.73
C LEU A 169 6.61 12.49 -18.17
N SER A 170 6.28 12.25 -19.44
CA SER A 170 5.02 12.69 -20.06
C SER A 170 4.31 11.52 -20.73
N PHE A 171 2.99 11.62 -20.90
CA PHE A 171 2.20 10.62 -21.64
C PHE A 171 2.02 10.98 -23.11
N THR A 172 2.30 12.23 -23.46
CA THR A 172 2.24 12.77 -24.82
C THR A 172 3.58 12.59 -25.52
N PRO A 173 3.59 12.32 -26.84
CA PRO A 173 4.83 12.26 -27.61
C PRO A 173 5.55 13.61 -27.62
N PRO A 174 6.88 13.63 -27.84
CA PRO A 174 7.65 14.86 -27.84
C PRO A 174 7.22 15.82 -28.97
N PRO A 175 7.24 17.16 -28.73
CA PRO A 175 6.72 18.16 -29.67
C PRO A 175 7.41 18.14 -31.04
N THR A 176 8.70 17.79 -31.06
CA THR A 176 9.51 17.69 -32.28
C THR A 176 9.00 16.65 -33.27
N MET A 177 8.10 15.76 -32.85
CA MET A 177 7.51 14.71 -33.69
C MET A 177 6.13 15.07 -34.23
N ASN A 178 5.42 16.01 -33.61
CA ASN A 178 4.09 16.44 -34.04
C ASN A 178 4.10 17.71 -34.93
N GLY A 179 5.27 18.28 -35.22
CA GLY A 179 5.40 19.48 -36.06
C GLY A 179 4.89 20.78 -35.42
N GLU A 180 4.45 20.73 -34.16
CA GLU A 180 3.94 21.86 -33.40
C GLU A 180 5.05 22.36 -32.48
N ALA A 181 5.83 23.31 -33.00
CA ALA A 181 7.03 23.82 -32.34
C ALA A 181 6.68 24.74 -31.15
N ASP A 182 7.33 24.46 -30.02
CA ASP A 182 7.72 25.37 -28.93
C ASP A 182 6.68 26.08 -28.03
N THR A 183 5.38 26.11 -28.32
CA THR A 183 4.46 26.90 -27.46
C THR A 183 3.85 26.15 -26.26
N ALA A 184 4.01 24.83 -26.17
CA ALA A 184 3.35 24.02 -25.13
C ALA A 184 4.15 23.91 -23.81
N VAL A 185 5.46 24.17 -23.82
CA VAL A 185 6.32 24.04 -22.62
C VAL A 185 6.13 25.22 -21.66
N ASP A 186 5.78 26.40 -22.17
CA ASP A 186 5.60 27.62 -21.37
C ASP A 186 4.28 27.68 -20.58
N HIS A 187 3.35 26.74 -20.80
CA HIS A 187 2.07 26.67 -20.08
C HIS A 187 1.98 25.53 -19.06
N ILE A 188 3.08 24.82 -18.80
CA ILE A 188 3.13 23.81 -17.75
C ILE A 188 3.14 24.54 -16.41
N ASN A 189 2.07 24.38 -15.63
CA ASN A 189 2.01 24.90 -14.27
C ASN A 189 3.16 24.28 -13.46
N ASP A 190 3.75 25.05 -12.53
CA ASP A 190 4.73 24.53 -11.57
C ASP A 190 4.18 23.29 -10.86
N ASP A 191 2.85 23.21 -10.72
CA ASP A 191 2.09 22.07 -10.22
C ASP A 191 2.42 20.77 -10.96
N ASP A 192 2.32 20.83 -12.28
CA ASP A 192 2.54 19.68 -13.13
C ASP A 192 4.03 19.39 -13.30
N ARG A 193 4.90 20.40 -13.10
CA ARG A 193 6.35 20.22 -13.10
C ARG A 193 6.85 19.32 -11.99
N LEU A 194 6.40 19.50 -10.73
CA LEU A 194 6.80 18.58 -9.64
C LEU A 194 6.26 17.17 -9.89
N ASP A 195 5.05 17.04 -10.43
CA ASP A 195 4.43 15.74 -10.74
C ASP A 195 5.23 14.98 -11.82
N MET A 196 5.69 15.69 -12.85
CA MET A 196 6.56 15.13 -13.89
C MET A 196 7.94 14.76 -13.37
N GLU A 197 8.54 15.61 -12.52
CA GLU A 197 9.83 15.35 -11.90
C GLU A 197 9.76 14.14 -10.96
N PHE A 198 8.70 14.04 -10.15
CA PHE A 198 8.44 12.89 -9.30
C PHE A 198 8.40 11.60 -10.12
N ARG A 199 7.58 11.58 -11.20
CA ARG A 199 7.47 10.44 -12.11
C ARG A 199 8.80 10.06 -12.75
N TYR A 200 9.59 11.04 -13.18
CA TYR A 200 10.91 10.82 -13.76
C TYR A 200 11.87 10.18 -12.74
N TRP A 201 11.95 10.69 -11.52
CA TRP A 201 12.84 10.12 -10.52
C TRP A 201 12.40 8.73 -10.06
N THR A 202 11.10 8.47 -9.96
CA THR A 202 10.58 7.12 -9.71
C THR A 202 10.95 6.16 -10.85
N PHE A 203 10.93 6.62 -12.11
CA PHE A 203 11.42 5.85 -13.24
C PHE A 203 12.93 5.54 -13.10
N MET A 204 13.76 6.55 -12.83
CA MET A 204 15.21 6.36 -12.63
C MET A 204 15.54 5.43 -11.46
N GLU A 205 14.72 5.45 -10.40
CA GLU A 205 14.89 4.57 -9.25
C GLU A 205 14.55 3.11 -9.56
N SER A 206 13.52 2.88 -10.38
CA SER A 206 13.09 1.54 -10.83
C SER A 206 13.95 0.98 -11.96
N HIS A 207 14.66 1.84 -12.72
CA HIS A 207 15.49 1.39 -13.84
C HIS A 207 16.94 1.93 -13.82
N PRO A 208 17.69 1.76 -12.72
CA PRO A 208 18.95 2.45 -12.50
C PRO A 208 20.14 1.92 -13.34
N ALA A 209 19.99 0.79 -14.02
CA ALA A 209 21.13 0.09 -14.62
C ALA A 209 21.36 0.38 -16.11
N HIS A 210 20.31 0.75 -16.86
CA HIS A 210 20.42 1.06 -18.29
C HIS A 210 20.52 2.57 -18.54
N ALA A 211 19.90 3.39 -17.68
CA ALA A 211 19.87 4.84 -17.84
C ALA A 211 21.11 5.48 -17.21
N VAL A 212 21.81 6.31 -17.99
CA VAL A 212 22.92 7.13 -17.49
C VAL A 212 22.34 8.30 -16.73
N LEU A 213 22.83 8.55 -15.51
CA LEU A 213 22.42 9.70 -14.72
C LEU A 213 22.69 11.00 -15.50
N PRO A 214 21.74 11.95 -15.56
CA PRO A 214 22.00 13.24 -16.19
C PRO A 214 23.16 13.94 -15.47
N SER A 215 24.06 14.58 -16.24
CA SER A 215 25.37 15.06 -15.75
C SER A 215 25.30 15.97 -14.51
N ASN A 216 24.22 16.73 -14.35
CA ASN A 216 24.06 17.71 -13.26
C ASN A 216 23.33 17.14 -12.04
N SER A 217 22.66 16.00 -12.18
CA SER A 217 21.77 15.45 -11.16
C SER A 217 22.47 15.04 -9.87
N HIS A 218 23.71 14.57 -9.98
CA HIS A 218 24.55 14.26 -8.83
C HIS A 218 24.85 15.51 -8.00
N ASN A 219 25.30 16.59 -8.65
CA ASN A 219 25.62 17.84 -7.99
C ASN A 219 24.38 18.49 -7.38
N GLU A 220 23.24 18.43 -8.08
CA GLU A 220 21.96 18.91 -7.56
C GLU A 220 21.52 18.16 -6.30
N ALA A 221 21.70 16.84 -6.25
CA ALA A 221 21.40 16.05 -5.05
C ALA A 221 22.33 16.44 -3.89
N LEU A 222 23.64 16.58 -4.14
CA LEU A 222 24.59 17.06 -3.14
C LEU A 222 24.23 18.46 -2.61
N ASP A 223 23.84 19.36 -3.49
CA ASP A 223 23.47 20.71 -3.11
C ASP A 223 22.15 20.74 -2.33
N ALA A 224 21.14 19.96 -2.73
CA ALA A 224 19.91 19.81 -1.97
C ALA A 224 20.14 19.27 -0.54
N LEU A 225 21.06 18.31 -0.39
CA LEU A 225 21.45 17.80 0.93
C LEU A 225 22.19 18.85 1.76
N LYS A 226 23.10 19.62 1.16
CA LYS A 226 23.78 20.74 1.83
C LYS A 226 22.78 21.79 2.28
N TRP A 227 21.84 22.19 1.42
CA TRP A 227 20.79 23.14 1.76
C TRP A 227 19.96 22.65 2.94
N THR A 228 19.47 21.41 2.87
CA THR A 228 18.70 20.81 3.97
C THR A 228 19.50 20.79 5.27
N TYR A 229 20.78 20.41 5.21
CA TYR A 229 21.67 20.39 6.37
C TYR A 229 21.89 21.79 6.94
N THR A 230 22.15 22.80 6.11
CA THR A 230 22.32 24.19 6.53
C THR A 230 21.05 24.76 7.16
N ASP A 231 19.88 24.47 6.62
CA ASP A 231 18.59 24.90 7.17
C ASP A 231 18.34 24.32 8.57
N THR A 232 18.85 23.11 8.86
CA THR A 232 18.77 22.55 10.22
C THR A 232 19.72 23.21 11.22
N LEU A 233 20.86 23.75 10.74
CA LEU A 233 21.87 24.38 11.58
C LEU A 233 21.58 25.85 11.84
N LEU A 234 20.97 26.53 10.87
CA LEU A 234 20.58 27.93 10.99
C LEU A 234 19.19 27.98 11.63
N PRO A 235 19.03 28.60 12.82
CA PRO A 235 17.72 28.75 13.43
C PRO A 235 16.82 29.56 12.50
N THR A 236 15.93 28.86 11.81
CA THR A 236 14.93 29.48 10.94
C THR A 236 13.62 29.46 11.71
N GLU A 237 12.90 30.58 11.76
CA GLU A 237 11.62 30.68 12.48
C GLU A 237 10.49 29.85 11.85
N GLN A 238 10.78 29.08 10.79
CA GLN A 238 9.80 28.26 10.11
C GLN A 238 9.59 26.91 10.82
N PRO A 239 8.33 26.53 11.12
CA PRO A 239 8.00 25.29 11.82
C PRO A 239 8.03 24.04 10.92
N MET A 240 8.62 24.10 9.72
CA MET A 240 8.62 22.99 8.77
C MET A 240 9.76 22.02 9.07
N SER A 241 9.43 20.76 9.31
CA SER A 241 10.44 19.71 9.49
C SER A 241 11.20 19.49 8.18
N PRO A 242 12.55 19.43 8.20
CA PRO A 242 13.37 19.24 7.01
C PRO A 242 13.12 17.84 6.38
N PRO A 243 13.38 17.67 5.07
CA PRO A 243 13.20 16.37 4.40
C PRO A 243 14.12 15.29 4.95
N PHE A 244 15.30 15.64 5.45
CA PHE A 244 16.33 14.73 5.94
C PHE A 244 16.82 15.15 7.32
N SER A 245 17.22 14.19 8.14
CA SER A 245 17.88 14.50 9.41
C SER A 245 19.33 14.98 9.17
N PRO A 246 19.92 15.77 10.09
CA PRO A 246 21.30 16.26 9.93
C PRO A 246 22.33 15.12 9.78
N GLN A 247 22.12 14.02 10.51
CA GLN A 247 22.96 12.82 10.42
C GLN A 247 22.81 12.15 9.06
N GLU A 248 21.58 11.97 8.59
CA GLU A 248 21.31 11.37 7.28
C GLU A 248 21.92 12.19 6.14
N CYS A 249 21.83 13.53 6.22
CA CYS A 249 22.50 14.41 5.26
C CYS A 249 24.01 14.15 5.20
N GLN A 250 24.69 14.03 6.34
CA GLN A 250 26.13 13.76 6.38
C GLN A 250 26.47 12.39 5.78
N GLU A 251 25.72 11.36 6.14
CA GLU A 251 25.90 10.00 5.62
C GLU A 251 25.69 9.96 4.09
N LEU A 252 24.58 10.53 3.58
CA LEU A 252 24.29 10.59 2.15
C LEU A 252 25.31 11.42 1.37
N MET A 253 25.74 12.58 1.90
CA MET A 253 26.80 13.37 1.28
C MET A 253 28.12 12.60 1.22
N SER A 254 28.47 11.86 2.28
CA SER A 254 29.69 11.05 2.31
C SER A 254 29.63 9.92 1.27
N LEU A 255 28.46 9.30 1.13
CA LEU A 255 28.22 8.20 0.20
C LEU A 255 28.24 8.69 -1.25
N LEU A 256 27.59 9.82 -1.56
CA LEU A 256 27.63 10.43 -2.90
C LEU A 256 29.06 10.80 -3.31
N ARG A 257 29.83 11.46 -2.44
CA ARG A 257 31.25 11.78 -2.70
C ARG A 257 32.13 10.54 -2.88
N SER A 258 31.76 9.41 -2.29
CA SER A 258 32.52 8.17 -2.48
C SER A 258 32.40 7.64 -3.91
N PHE A 259 31.28 7.90 -4.60
CA PHE A 259 31.09 7.50 -5.99
C PHE A 259 31.94 8.33 -6.95
N ASP A 260 32.17 9.63 -6.69
CA ASP A 260 33.05 10.48 -7.51
C ASP A 260 34.48 9.95 -7.59
N THR A 261 34.96 9.31 -6.53
CA THR A 261 36.33 8.78 -6.45
C THR A 261 36.50 7.39 -7.07
N SER A 262 35.39 6.69 -7.33
CA SER A 262 35.42 5.31 -7.80
C SER A 262 35.47 5.27 -9.33
N THR A 263 36.66 4.98 -9.87
CA THR A 263 36.91 4.86 -11.32
C THR A 263 36.30 3.61 -11.96
N VAL A 264 35.55 2.79 -11.22
CA VAL A 264 34.92 1.56 -11.73
C VAL A 264 33.53 1.88 -12.30
N PRO A 265 33.17 1.48 -13.54
CA PRO A 265 32.12 2.18 -14.28
C PRO A 265 30.69 1.60 -14.21
N THR A 266 30.48 0.34 -13.79
CA THR A 266 29.20 -0.34 -14.08
C THR A 266 28.35 -0.66 -12.84
N ALA A 267 28.87 -1.38 -11.85
CA ALA A 267 28.08 -1.78 -10.66
C ALA A 267 27.85 -0.64 -9.66
N SER A 268 28.84 0.25 -9.49
CA SER A 268 28.74 1.49 -8.71
C SER A 268 27.71 2.45 -9.29
N SER A 269 27.55 2.45 -10.62
CA SER A 269 26.65 3.34 -11.35
C SER A 269 25.18 3.07 -11.03
N VAL A 270 24.79 1.80 -10.86
CA VAL A 270 23.40 1.43 -10.51
C VAL A 270 23.02 1.95 -9.12
N VAL A 271 23.88 1.71 -8.13
CA VAL A 271 23.64 2.17 -6.75
C VAL A 271 23.66 3.70 -6.70
N HIS A 272 24.60 4.32 -7.42
CA HIS A 272 24.70 5.77 -7.52
C HIS A 272 23.43 6.40 -8.08
N THR A 273 22.93 5.91 -9.23
CA THR A 273 21.67 6.38 -9.84
C THR A 273 20.49 6.21 -8.88
N ARG A 274 20.39 5.06 -8.19
CA ARG A 274 19.32 4.80 -7.23
C ARG A 274 19.35 5.76 -6.05
N VAL A 275 20.53 6.03 -5.49
CA VAL A 275 20.69 6.97 -4.35
C VAL A 275 20.33 8.38 -4.77
N VAL A 276 20.82 8.85 -5.92
CA VAL A 276 20.48 10.18 -6.44
C VAL A 276 18.98 10.31 -6.68
N ALA A 277 18.36 9.31 -7.30
CA ALA A 277 16.91 9.27 -7.51
C ALA A 277 16.14 9.31 -6.18
N ARG A 278 16.54 8.53 -5.18
CA ARG A 278 15.91 8.52 -3.84
C ARG A 278 15.98 9.87 -3.13
N VAL A 279 17.11 10.57 -3.23
CA VAL A 279 17.27 11.92 -2.66
C VAL A 279 16.27 12.87 -3.31
N HIS A 280 16.18 12.88 -4.64
CA HIS A 280 15.24 13.74 -5.36
C HIS A 280 13.77 13.39 -5.10
N ILE A 281 13.42 12.10 -5.06
CA ILE A 281 12.07 11.64 -4.71
C ILE A 281 11.64 12.21 -3.35
N ARG A 282 12.49 12.06 -2.32
CA ARG A 282 12.17 12.53 -0.97
C ARG A 282 12.07 14.05 -0.91
N LEU A 283 12.90 14.76 -1.68
CA LEU A 283 12.82 16.22 -1.81
C LEU A 283 11.50 16.67 -2.47
N VAL A 284 11.08 16.02 -3.55
CA VAL A 284 9.82 16.33 -4.24
C VAL A 284 8.61 16.00 -3.36
N GLN A 285 8.65 14.87 -2.64
CA GLN A 285 7.63 14.51 -1.65
C GLN A 285 7.50 15.54 -0.53
N TRP A 286 8.62 16.00 0.00
CA TRP A 286 8.64 17.06 0.99
C TRP A 286 8.05 18.36 0.43
N ARG A 287 8.47 18.76 -0.78
CA ARG A 287 7.91 19.95 -1.43
C ARG A 287 6.40 19.83 -1.62
N GLN A 288 5.89 18.66 -2.00
CA GLN A 288 4.45 18.46 -2.12
C GLN A 288 3.73 18.66 -0.78
N GLN A 289 4.24 18.06 0.30
CA GLN A 289 3.56 18.10 1.60
C GLN A 289 3.44 19.51 2.17
N TYR A 290 4.47 20.34 1.97
CA TYR A 290 4.54 21.67 2.58
C TYR A 290 4.06 22.80 1.66
N PHE A 291 4.27 22.68 0.34
CA PHE A 291 3.85 23.72 -0.61
C PHE A 291 2.54 23.38 -1.33
N ARG A 292 2.08 22.11 -1.30
CA ARG A 292 0.85 21.64 -1.97
C ARG A 292 0.06 20.59 -1.17
N PRO A 293 -0.41 20.93 0.04
CA PRO A 293 -1.21 19.99 0.83
C PRO A 293 -2.52 19.58 0.14
N ASN A 294 -3.03 20.38 -0.80
CA ASN A 294 -4.32 20.15 -1.45
C ASN A 294 -4.27 19.24 -2.69
N LYS A 295 -3.09 18.87 -3.18
CA LYS A 295 -2.92 17.99 -4.36
C LYS A 295 -2.02 16.82 -3.97
N PRO A 296 -2.50 15.56 -3.92
CA PRO A 296 -1.62 14.43 -3.68
C PRO A 296 -0.67 14.21 -4.86
N LEU A 297 0.50 13.60 -4.62
CA LEU A 297 1.42 13.21 -5.69
C LEU A 297 0.76 12.19 -6.63
N PRO A 298 1.17 12.14 -7.92
CA PRO A 298 0.66 11.17 -8.86
C PRO A 298 0.89 9.73 -8.39
N THR A 299 -0.19 9.00 -8.15
CA THR A 299 -0.14 7.59 -7.75
C THR A 299 0.31 6.68 -8.90
N ASP A 300 0.25 7.15 -10.15
CA ASP A 300 0.62 6.38 -11.35
C ASP A 300 2.10 6.00 -11.41
N ALA A 301 2.96 6.75 -10.71
CA ALA A 301 4.40 6.47 -10.63
C ALA A 301 4.71 5.37 -9.62
N THR A 302 4.03 5.37 -8.47
CA THR A 302 4.28 4.43 -7.37
C THR A 302 3.52 3.12 -7.54
N LYS A 303 2.52 3.06 -8.41
CA LYS A 303 1.76 1.83 -8.71
C LYS A 303 2.59 0.77 -9.47
N ASN A 304 3.87 1.04 -9.77
CA ASN A 304 4.76 0.09 -10.39
C ASN A 304 4.94 -1.18 -9.52
N TYR A 305 4.43 -2.30 -10.04
CA TYR A 305 4.96 -3.65 -9.82
C TYR A 305 4.99 -4.22 -8.40
N CYS A 306 3.91 -4.06 -7.64
CA CYS A 306 3.38 -5.30 -7.09
C CYS A 306 2.61 -5.91 -8.25
N PRO A 307 3.07 -7.01 -8.90
CA PRO A 307 2.19 -7.69 -9.84
C PRO A 307 0.89 -7.86 -9.08
N GLU A 308 -0.20 -7.29 -9.60
CA GLU A 308 -1.51 -7.78 -9.26
C GLU A 308 -1.52 -9.21 -9.79
N ARG A 309 -0.88 -10.12 -9.05
CA ARG A 309 -1.28 -11.51 -8.94
C ARG A 309 -2.73 -11.36 -8.56
N GLY A 310 -3.59 -11.37 -9.58
CA GLY A 310 -4.98 -10.99 -9.49
C GLY A 310 -5.46 -11.50 -8.16
N GLN A 311 -5.75 -10.57 -7.23
CA GLN A 311 -6.00 -10.97 -5.85
C GLN A 311 -7.07 -12.04 -5.96
N PRO A 312 -6.77 -13.29 -5.57
CA PRO A 312 -7.63 -14.40 -5.93
C PRO A 312 -9.01 -14.02 -5.42
N PHE A 313 -10.07 -14.21 -6.19
CA PHE A 313 -11.45 -13.90 -5.79
C PHE A 313 -11.76 -14.32 -4.34
N ARG A 314 -11.09 -15.40 -3.90
CA ARG A 314 -10.94 -15.82 -2.52
C ARG A 314 -10.62 -14.69 -1.52
N LYS A 315 -9.57 -13.88 -1.72
CA LYS A 315 -9.20 -12.76 -0.84
C LYS A 315 -10.34 -11.74 -0.72
N PHE A 316 -10.95 -11.33 -1.84
CA PHE A 316 -12.10 -10.42 -1.81
C PHE A 316 -13.27 -11.02 -1.01
N PHE A 317 -13.58 -12.30 -1.22
CA PHE A 317 -14.61 -13.00 -0.47
C PHE A 317 -14.29 -13.10 1.03
N PHE A 318 -13.03 -13.40 1.39
CA PHE A 318 -12.58 -13.40 2.78
C PHE A 318 -12.62 -12.00 3.40
N ASP A 319 -12.29 -10.95 2.65
CA ASP A 319 -12.34 -9.57 3.11
C ASP A 319 -13.80 -9.10 3.33
N ILE A 320 -14.75 -9.55 2.50
CA ILE A 320 -16.19 -9.34 2.73
C ILE A 320 -16.67 -10.09 3.97
N ILE A 321 -16.36 -11.39 4.07
CA ILE A 321 -16.77 -12.21 5.22
C ILE A 321 -16.19 -11.63 6.51
N MET A 322 -14.91 -11.26 6.50
CA MET A 322 -14.26 -10.64 7.65
C MET A 322 -14.84 -9.25 7.94
N SER A 323 -15.19 -8.46 6.92
CA SER A 323 -15.88 -7.19 7.14
C SER A 323 -17.23 -7.39 7.85
N ILE A 324 -18.01 -8.39 7.43
CA ILE A 324 -19.32 -8.70 8.03
C ILE A 324 -19.18 -9.28 9.43
N LEU A 325 -18.35 -10.32 9.61
CA LEU A 325 -18.19 -11.01 10.89
C LEU A 325 -17.47 -10.13 11.93
N CYS A 326 -16.52 -9.31 11.49
CA CYS A 326 -15.75 -8.44 12.37
C CYS A 326 -16.31 -7.01 12.42
N LEU A 327 -17.49 -6.75 11.88
CA LEU A 327 -18.16 -5.43 11.90
C LEU A 327 -17.27 -4.28 11.38
N GLY A 328 -16.37 -4.58 10.44
CA GLY A 328 -15.39 -3.63 9.92
C GLY A 328 -14.30 -3.18 10.91
N ILE A 329 -14.27 -3.70 12.13
CA ILE A 329 -13.29 -3.34 13.17
C ILE A 329 -11.82 -3.49 12.70
N PRO A 330 -11.43 -4.53 11.94
CA PRO A 330 -10.05 -4.66 11.45
C PRO A 330 -9.59 -3.47 10.60
N TYR A 331 -10.50 -2.82 9.87
CA TYR A 331 -10.15 -1.68 9.01
C TYR A 331 -9.81 -0.43 9.83
N LEU A 332 -10.43 -0.25 11.00
CA LEU A 332 -10.09 0.83 11.94
C LEU A 332 -8.64 0.71 12.46
N PHE A 333 -8.13 -0.53 12.56
CA PHE A 333 -6.76 -0.78 12.98
C PHE A 333 -5.75 -0.63 11.85
N VAL A 334 -6.13 -0.92 10.60
CA VAL A 334 -5.26 -0.70 9.43
C VAL A 334 -4.95 0.79 9.29
N GLY A 335 -5.96 1.67 9.32
CA GLY A 335 -5.76 3.12 9.17
C GLY A 335 -4.94 3.76 10.30
N ARG A 336 -5.10 3.29 11.54
CA ARG A 336 -4.29 3.77 12.68
C ARG A 336 -2.85 3.29 12.65
N SER A 337 -2.60 2.07 12.19
CA SER A 337 -1.23 1.53 12.11
C SER A 337 -0.34 2.28 11.12
N GLN A 338 -0.92 2.84 10.04
CA GLN A 338 -0.20 3.68 9.09
C GLN A 338 0.19 5.03 9.68
N HIS A 339 -0.71 5.69 10.40
CA HIS A 339 -0.43 6.96 11.07
C HIS A 339 0.61 6.80 12.19
N GLN A 340 0.58 5.67 12.90
CA GLN A 340 1.55 5.39 13.97
C GLN A 340 2.95 5.04 13.44
N ARG A 341 3.08 4.64 12.17
CA ARG A 341 4.38 4.38 11.51
C ARG A 341 5.07 5.65 11.02
N ILE A 342 4.31 6.72 10.78
CA ILE A 342 4.87 8.02 10.33
C ILE A 342 5.58 8.76 11.49
N ASP A 343 5.27 8.40 12.73
CA ASP A 343 5.83 9.01 13.95
C ASP A 343 6.91 8.12 14.61
N GLU A 344 7.46 7.13 13.89
CA GLU A 344 8.55 6.27 14.39
C GLU A 344 9.90 7.01 14.52
N GLU A 345 10.07 8.16 13.84
CA GLU A 345 11.27 9.02 13.97
C GLU A 345 11.24 9.91 15.22
N GLY A 346 10.09 10.05 15.89
CA GLY A 346 9.87 10.93 17.04
C GLY A 346 10.27 10.36 18.39
N GLY A 347 11.03 9.26 18.49
CA GLY A 347 11.68 8.76 19.71
C GLY A 347 10.78 8.39 20.93
N ILE A 348 9.50 8.75 20.93
CA ILE A 348 8.57 8.58 22.04
C ILE A 348 7.54 7.54 21.62
N ARG A 349 7.95 6.28 21.72
CA ARG A 349 7.08 5.12 21.54
C ARG A 349 5.94 5.18 22.57
N SER A 350 4.73 5.55 22.16
CA SER A 350 3.51 5.26 22.95
C SER A 350 2.69 4.14 22.29
N PRO A 351 3.10 2.86 22.41
CA PRO A 351 2.28 1.72 22.00
C PRO A 351 1.07 1.49 22.94
N GLY A 352 0.87 2.37 23.91
CA GLY A 352 -0.15 2.29 24.95
C GLY A 352 -1.60 2.14 24.47
N PRO A 353 -2.06 2.82 23.40
CA PRO A 353 -3.50 2.82 23.06
C PRO A 353 -4.03 1.43 22.74
N MET A 354 -3.25 0.61 22.02
CA MET A 354 -3.71 -0.69 21.53
C MET A 354 -3.68 -1.77 22.62
N VAL A 355 -2.64 -1.76 23.46
CA VAL A 355 -2.53 -2.63 24.64
C VAL A 355 -3.61 -2.27 25.65
N MET A 356 -3.87 -0.97 25.86
CA MET A 356 -4.93 -0.50 26.74
C MET A 356 -6.31 -0.95 26.25
N VAL A 357 -6.60 -0.83 24.95
CA VAL A 357 -7.86 -1.30 24.37
C VAL A 357 -8.03 -2.81 24.53
N GLY A 358 -6.99 -3.61 24.30
CA GLY A 358 -7.03 -5.06 24.52
C GLY A 358 -7.25 -5.45 25.99
N ALA A 359 -6.58 -4.76 26.92
CA ALA A 359 -6.76 -4.96 28.35
C ALA A 359 -8.17 -4.59 28.82
N CYS A 360 -8.70 -3.44 28.37
CA CYS A 360 -10.07 -3.04 28.63
C CYS A 360 -11.08 -4.05 28.07
N ALA A 361 -10.87 -4.55 26.86
CA ALA A 361 -11.74 -5.57 26.26
C ALA A 361 -11.78 -6.86 27.10
N CYS A 362 -10.62 -7.28 27.63
CA CYS A 362 -10.55 -8.44 28.53
C CYS A 362 -11.33 -8.23 29.83
N LEU A 363 -11.24 -7.04 30.43
CA LEU A 363 -11.99 -6.71 31.65
C LEU A 363 -13.50 -6.71 31.41
N VAL A 364 -13.96 -6.07 30.33
CA VAL A 364 -15.40 -6.05 29.99
C VAL A 364 -15.89 -7.46 29.68
N SER A 365 -15.08 -8.29 29.00
CA SER A 365 -15.42 -9.68 28.74
C SER A 365 -15.60 -10.50 30.03
N ALA A 366 -14.73 -10.30 31.02
CA ALA A 366 -14.86 -10.96 32.32
C ALA A 366 -16.15 -10.56 33.06
N VAL A 367 -16.54 -9.29 32.98
CA VAL A 367 -17.80 -8.79 33.55
C VAL A 367 -19.00 -9.45 32.86
N ILE A 368 -19.01 -9.49 31.53
CA ILE A 368 -20.11 -10.12 30.77
C ILE A 368 -20.17 -11.62 31.03
N LEU A 369 -19.02 -12.29 31.13
CA LEU A 369 -18.97 -13.71 31.48
C LEU A 369 -19.60 -13.95 32.84
N SER A 370 -19.23 -13.16 33.86
CA SER A 370 -19.81 -13.26 35.20
C SER A 370 -21.31 -13.01 35.19
N ALA A 371 -21.77 -11.96 34.51
CA ALA A 371 -23.19 -11.64 34.39
C ALA A 371 -23.98 -12.72 33.64
N SER A 372 -23.40 -13.33 32.61
CA SER A 372 -24.02 -14.40 31.82
C SER A 372 -24.15 -15.69 32.64
N VAL A 373 -23.15 -16.02 33.47
CA VAL A 373 -23.23 -17.16 34.39
C VAL A 373 -24.33 -16.93 35.43
N THR A 374 -24.41 -15.74 36.02
CA THR A 374 -25.51 -15.39 36.95
C THR A 374 -26.87 -15.42 36.26
N PHE A 375 -26.96 -14.94 35.03
CA PHE A 375 -28.19 -15.01 34.25
C PHE A 375 -28.64 -16.46 34.03
N MET A 376 -27.71 -17.39 33.79
CA MET A 376 -28.02 -18.81 33.66
C MET A 376 -28.50 -19.49 34.93
N THR A 377 -28.21 -18.95 36.13
CA THR A 377 -28.69 -19.53 37.39
C THR A 377 -30.12 -19.10 37.74
N LEU A 378 -30.72 -18.18 36.99
CA LEU A 378 -32.09 -17.76 37.22
C LEU A 378 -33.07 -18.93 36.93
N PRO A 379 -33.92 -19.32 37.91
CA PRO A 379 -34.90 -20.36 37.70
C PRO A 379 -35.97 -19.88 36.70
N GLY A 380 -36.48 -20.80 35.87
CA GLY A 380 -37.50 -20.50 34.86
C GLY A 380 -36.95 -19.90 33.56
N LEU A 381 -35.64 -19.98 33.33
CA LEU A 381 -35.03 -19.53 32.08
C LEU A 381 -35.45 -20.42 30.89
N ASP A 382 -35.98 -19.81 29.84
CA ASP A 382 -36.32 -20.47 28.57
C ASP A 382 -35.11 -21.06 27.86
N ASP A 383 -35.32 -22.10 27.06
CA ASP A 383 -34.27 -22.73 26.26
C ASP A 383 -33.56 -21.73 25.33
N VAL A 384 -34.29 -20.76 24.77
CA VAL A 384 -33.74 -19.72 23.89
C VAL A 384 -32.87 -18.73 24.67
N ALA A 385 -33.34 -18.26 25.84
CA ALA A 385 -32.56 -17.37 26.70
C ALA A 385 -31.33 -18.10 27.27
N ARG A 386 -31.47 -19.39 27.58
CA ARG A 386 -30.36 -20.26 28.02
C ARG A 386 -29.32 -20.44 26.92
N LEU A 387 -29.75 -20.67 25.69
CA LEU A 387 -28.88 -20.77 24.53
C LEU A 387 -28.14 -19.44 24.28
N ALA A 388 -28.85 -18.31 24.32
CA ALA A 388 -28.24 -16.98 24.17
C ALA A 388 -27.21 -16.69 25.27
N GLY A 389 -27.52 -17.04 26.53
CA GLY A 389 -26.58 -16.95 27.66
C GLY A 389 -25.34 -17.83 27.48
N LEU A 390 -25.50 -19.07 27.01
CA LEU A 390 -24.39 -19.97 26.68
C LEU A 390 -23.51 -19.42 25.54
N ILE A 391 -24.11 -18.86 24.50
CA ILE A 391 -23.38 -18.21 23.40
C ILE A 391 -22.59 -17.01 23.91
N ALA A 392 -23.19 -16.18 24.78
CA ALA A 392 -22.51 -15.05 25.41
C ALA A 392 -21.31 -15.49 26.28
N ILE A 393 -21.45 -16.57 27.04
CA ILE A 393 -20.36 -17.20 27.82
C ILE A 393 -19.22 -17.64 26.88
N LEU A 394 -19.52 -18.36 25.80
CA LEU A 394 -18.53 -18.85 24.84
C LEU A 394 -17.75 -17.72 24.17
N PHE A 395 -18.44 -16.67 23.70
CA PHE A 395 -17.78 -15.51 23.10
C PHE A 395 -16.97 -14.70 24.12
N SER A 396 -17.46 -14.56 25.37
CA SER A 396 -16.70 -13.86 26.43
C SER A 396 -15.41 -14.61 26.79
N ALA A 397 -15.48 -15.93 26.95
CA ALA A 397 -14.29 -16.76 27.16
C ALA A 397 -13.30 -16.65 25.99
N SER A 398 -13.81 -16.70 24.76
CA SER A 398 -12.99 -16.58 23.53
C SER A 398 -12.32 -15.21 23.41
N SER A 399 -13.01 -14.12 23.78
CA SER A 399 -12.46 -12.76 23.84
C SER A 399 -11.28 -12.68 24.82
N MET A 400 -11.40 -13.26 26.02
CA MET A 400 -10.30 -13.26 27.00
C MET A 400 -9.08 -14.04 26.51
N VAL A 401 -9.28 -15.25 25.96
CA VAL A 401 -8.18 -16.05 25.40
C VAL A 401 -7.50 -15.30 24.25
N SER A 402 -8.29 -14.67 23.36
CA SER A 402 -7.76 -13.88 22.26
C SER A 402 -6.97 -12.66 22.74
N SER A 403 -7.38 -11.97 23.81
CA SER A 403 -6.64 -10.86 24.39
C SER A 403 -5.26 -11.28 24.88
N VAL A 404 -5.17 -12.43 25.55
CA VAL A 404 -3.89 -12.98 26.03
C VAL A 404 -2.97 -13.33 24.85
N VAL A 405 -3.50 -13.99 23.82
CA VAL A 405 -2.73 -14.30 22.60
C VAL A 405 -2.26 -13.03 21.90
N ALA A 406 -3.12 -12.01 21.80
CA ALA A 406 -2.78 -10.71 21.23
C ALA A 406 -1.65 -10.02 22.01
N LEU A 407 -1.68 -10.05 23.35
CA LEU A 407 -0.61 -9.51 24.20
C LEU A 407 0.72 -10.23 24.00
N PHE A 408 0.72 -11.57 23.95
CA PHE A 408 1.94 -12.34 23.71
C PHE A 408 2.51 -12.11 22.32
N ARG A 409 1.66 -12.05 21.30
CA ARG A 409 2.10 -11.70 19.94
C ARG A 409 2.64 -10.29 19.86
N TRP A 410 1.99 -9.32 20.51
CA TRP A 410 2.47 -7.96 20.57
C TRP A 410 3.88 -7.90 21.18
N LYS A 411 4.09 -8.58 22.33
CA LYS A 411 5.41 -8.64 22.97
C LYS A 411 6.46 -9.26 22.06
N ALA A 412 6.14 -10.38 21.41
CA ALA A 412 7.04 -11.06 20.48
C ALA A 412 7.35 -10.23 19.23
N ASP A 413 6.40 -9.42 18.76
CA ASP A 413 6.58 -8.53 17.61
C ASP A 413 7.45 -7.34 17.97
N VAL A 414 7.23 -6.69 19.12
CA VAL A 414 8.07 -5.59 19.61
C VAL A 414 9.53 -6.03 19.74
N GLU A 415 9.76 -7.28 20.13
CA GLU A 415 11.10 -7.87 20.23
C GLU A 415 11.72 -8.20 18.85
N ARG A 416 10.91 -8.49 17.81
CA ARG A 416 11.39 -8.87 16.47
C ARG A 416 11.48 -7.72 15.46
N THR A 417 10.76 -6.62 15.65
CA THR A 417 10.69 -5.51 14.69
C THR A 417 12.01 -4.76 14.44
N VAL A 418 13.09 -5.11 15.15
CA VAL A 418 14.41 -4.47 14.98
C VAL A 418 15.17 -4.98 13.75
N VAL A 419 14.80 -6.10 13.12
CA VAL A 419 15.70 -6.78 12.15
C VAL A 419 15.13 -7.00 10.73
N TYR A 420 13.83 -6.79 10.46
CA TYR A 420 13.27 -7.13 9.15
C TYR A 420 12.67 -5.93 8.40
N VAL A 421 13.55 -5.11 7.80
CA VAL A 421 13.20 -4.08 6.82
C VAL A 421 13.49 -4.65 5.44
N GLY A 422 12.46 -5.20 4.79
CA GLY A 422 12.60 -5.75 3.44
C GLY A 422 11.29 -6.33 2.90
N GLY A 423 10.56 -5.53 2.11
CA GLY A 423 9.71 -6.01 1.03
C GLY A 423 8.30 -6.57 1.33
N GLU A 424 8.04 -7.28 2.43
CA GLU A 424 6.79 -8.06 2.58
C GLU A 424 5.72 -7.45 3.52
N GLY A 425 5.70 -6.12 3.65
CA GLY A 425 4.99 -5.42 4.73
C GLY A 425 3.46 -5.51 4.72
N LEU A 426 2.81 -5.53 3.56
CA LEU A 426 1.35 -5.33 3.50
C LEU A 426 0.54 -6.55 3.93
N THR A 427 0.94 -7.76 3.52
CA THR A 427 0.22 -8.99 3.89
C THR A 427 0.39 -9.36 5.36
N LEU A 428 1.52 -9.00 5.95
CA LEU A 428 1.79 -9.22 7.38
C LEU A 428 1.02 -8.22 8.25
N LEU A 429 0.88 -6.97 7.80
CA LEU A 429 0.07 -5.95 8.47
C LEU A 429 -1.41 -6.34 8.54
N THR A 430 -1.99 -6.91 7.48
CA THR A 430 -3.39 -7.37 7.49
C THR A 430 -3.60 -8.49 8.51
N LYS A 431 -2.72 -9.51 8.53
CA LYS A 431 -2.81 -10.61 9.51
C LYS A 431 -2.66 -10.12 10.95
N ARG A 432 -1.73 -9.19 11.18
CA ARG A 432 -1.50 -8.58 12.50
C ARG A 432 -2.70 -7.78 12.97
N SER A 433 -3.26 -6.95 12.08
CA SER A 433 -4.47 -6.17 12.37
C SER A 433 -5.65 -7.06 12.75
N ILE A 434 -5.88 -8.14 12.00
CA ILE A 434 -6.96 -9.10 12.28
C ILE A 434 -6.79 -9.71 13.67
N VAL A 435 -5.61 -10.24 14.01
CA VAL A 435 -5.38 -10.88 15.32
C VAL A 435 -5.63 -9.93 16.48
N MET A 436 -5.24 -8.67 16.34
CA MET A 436 -5.42 -7.67 17.40
C MET A 436 -6.88 -7.18 17.52
N SER A 437 -7.66 -7.29 16.46
CA SER A 437 -9.09 -6.94 16.47
C SER A 437 -9.99 -8.05 17.04
N LEU A 438 -9.54 -9.31 17.02
CA LEU A 438 -10.35 -10.47 17.45
C LEU A 438 -10.96 -10.35 18.86
N PRO A 439 -10.25 -9.85 19.89
CA PRO A 439 -10.84 -9.73 21.22
C PRO A 439 -12.05 -8.80 21.26
N LEU A 440 -12.01 -7.70 20.49
CA LEU A 440 -13.10 -6.74 20.38
C LEU A 440 -14.28 -7.32 19.60
N VAL A 441 -14.01 -8.07 18.54
CA VAL A 441 -15.06 -8.75 17.75
C VAL A 441 -15.81 -9.73 18.63
N PHE A 442 -15.10 -10.63 19.33
CA PHE A 442 -15.73 -11.58 20.24
C PHE A 442 -16.48 -10.88 21.38
N LEU A 443 -15.94 -9.79 21.90
CA LEU A 443 -16.60 -8.98 22.93
C LEU A 443 -17.92 -8.39 22.42
N ALA A 444 -17.93 -7.81 21.22
CA ALA A 444 -19.13 -7.22 20.63
C ALA A 444 -20.24 -8.27 20.44
N TRP A 445 -19.89 -9.45 19.94
CA TRP A 445 -20.83 -10.57 19.79
C TRP A 445 -21.32 -11.11 21.14
N ALA A 446 -20.46 -11.15 22.17
CA ALA A 446 -20.85 -11.52 23.52
C ALA A 446 -21.89 -10.54 24.11
N ILE A 447 -21.68 -9.23 23.95
CA ILE A 447 -22.62 -8.19 24.38
C ILE A 447 -23.96 -8.37 23.66
N ALA A 448 -23.94 -8.54 22.33
CA ALA A 448 -25.16 -8.70 21.54
C ALA A 448 -25.95 -9.95 21.95
N ALA A 449 -25.26 -11.09 22.15
CA ALA A 449 -25.88 -12.33 22.61
C ALA A 449 -26.47 -12.20 24.02
N PHE A 450 -25.76 -11.54 24.94
CA PHE A 450 -26.21 -11.31 26.31
C PHE A 450 -27.46 -10.41 26.37
N ILE A 451 -27.46 -9.28 25.64
CA ILE A 451 -28.62 -8.39 25.53
C ILE A 451 -29.82 -9.14 24.94
N THR A 452 -29.59 -9.97 23.92
CA THR A 452 -30.64 -10.80 23.31
C THR A 452 -31.21 -11.79 24.34
N GLY A 453 -30.36 -12.45 25.14
CA GLY A 453 -30.81 -13.34 26.21
C GLY A 453 -31.68 -12.64 27.25
N ILE A 454 -31.23 -11.48 27.74
CA ILE A 454 -31.98 -10.68 28.72
C ILE A 454 -33.33 -10.22 28.16
N THR A 455 -33.35 -9.69 26.93
CA THR A 455 -34.60 -9.20 26.32
C THR A 455 -35.62 -10.31 26.17
N PHE A 456 -35.21 -11.50 25.71
CA PHE A 456 -36.11 -12.67 25.65
C PHE A 456 -36.62 -13.10 27.03
N TYR A 457 -35.75 -13.09 28.05
CA TYR A 457 -36.16 -13.40 29.42
C TYR A 457 -37.17 -12.37 29.96
N SER A 458 -36.93 -11.07 29.75
CA SER A 458 -37.83 -10.01 30.18
C SER A 458 -39.20 -10.10 29.52
N PHE A 459 -39.25 -10.47 28.24
CA PHE A 459 -40.51 -10.67 27.54
C PHE A 459 -41.32 -11.84 28.08
N ARG A 460 -40.67 -12.94 28.47
CA ARG A 460 -41.38 -14.14 28.92
C ARG A 460 -41.65 -14.18 30.42
N GLY A 461 -40.85 -13.52 31.26
CA GLY A 461 -41.17 -13.31 32.67
C GLY A 461 -42.54 -12.65 32.90
N ALA A 462 -43.00 -11.84 31.94
CA ALA A 462 -44.36 -11.30 31.92
C ALA A 462 -45.43 -12.39 31.64
N THR A 463 -45.14 -13.37 30.79
CA THR A 463 -46.12 -14.38 30.36
C THR A 463 -46.35 -15.51 31.37
N VAL A 464 -45.34 -15.96 32.12
CA VAL A 464 -45.48 -17.13 33.02
C VAL A 464 -46.24 -16.81 34.32
N THR A 465 -46.22 -15.54 34.75
CA THR A 465 -46.96 -15.09 35.94
C THR A 465 -48.49 -14.99 35.70
N SER A 466 -48.96 -15.20 34.46
CA SER A 466 -50.34 -14.94 34.02
C SER A 466 -51.34 -16.11 34.14
N ARG A 467 -51.02 -17.20 34.85
CA ARG A 467 -52.03 -18.24 35.15
C ARG A 467 -53.11 -17.79 36.15
N ILE A 468 -52.97 -16.60 36.73
CA ILE A 468 -54.04 -15.91 37.44
C ILE A 468 -54.37 -14.66 36.61
N VAL A 469 -55.58 -14.62 36.08
CA VAL A 469 -56.07 -13.61 35.12
C VAL A 469 -55.95 -12.20 35.70
N ILE A 470 -54.85 -11.52 35.41
CA ILE A 470 -54.70 -10.08 35.56
C ILE A 470 -54.16 -9.59 34.22
N LYS A 471 -55.03 -8.98 33.40
CA LYS A 471 -54.62 -8.23 32.20
C LYS A 471 -53.67 -7.13 32.63
N GLN A 472 -52.37 -7.29 32.39
CA GLN A 472 -51.39 -6.22 32.60
C GLN A 472 -51.24 -5.40 31.31
N PRO A 473 -51.55 -4.09 31.32
CA PRO A 473 -51.48 -3.21 30.14
C PRO A 473 -50.05 -2.86 29.68
N PHE A 474 -49.02 -3.56 30.16
CA PHE A 474 -47.61 -3.27 29.87
C PHE A 474 -47.01 -4.10 28.74
N GLU A 475 -47.75 -5.09 28.21
CA GLU A 475 -47.29 -5.96 27.12
C GLU A 475 -47.06 -5.17 25.83
N ASP A 476 -47.95 -4.22 25.52
CA ASP A 476 -47.83 -3.38 24.33
C ASP A 476 -46.61 -2.44 24.42
N TYR A 477 -46.40 -1.78 25.57
CA TYR A 477 -45.29 -0.83 25.74
C TYR A 477 -43.91 -1.51 25.69
N THR A 478 -43.80 -2.72 26.22
CA THR A 478 -42.52 -3.45 26.22
C THR A 478 -42.19 -4.01 24.84
N HIS A 479 -43.18 -4.46 24.06
CA HIS A 479 -43.01 -4.86 22.67
C HIS A 479 -42.47 -3.70 21.81
N TRP A 480 -43.09 -2.52 21.89
CA TRP A 480 -42.64 -1.35 21.14
C TRP A 480 -41.26 -0.84 21.58
N ALA A 481 -40.95 -0.90 22.86
CA ALA A 481 -39.63 -0.51 23.36
C ALA A 481 -38.51 -1.37 22.78
N VAL A 482 -38.71 -2.68 22.66
CA VAL A 482 -37.67 -3.58 22.13
C VAL A 482 -37.60 -3.55 20.61
N VAL A 483 -38.73 -3.47 19.91
CA VAL A 483 -38.71 -3.23 18.46
C VAL A 483 -37.99 -1.90 18.16
N GLY A 484 -38.21 -0.89 19.00
CA GLY A 484 -37.51 0.39 18.95
C GLY A 484 -36.01 0.28 19.19
N THR A 485 -35.55 -0.50 20.19
CA THR A 485 -34.12 -0.66 20.46
C THR A 485 -33.41 -1.53 19.41
N LEU A 486 -34.05 -2.61 18.94
CA LEU A 486 -33.50 -3.46 17.88
C LEU A 486 -33.44 -2.71 16.55
N GLY A 487 -34.51 -1.99 16.20
CA GLY A 487 -34.57 -1.12 15.03
C GLY A 487 -33.59 0.04 15.10
N GLY A 488 -33.42 0.63 16.28
CA GLY A 488 -32.41 1.66 16.55
C GLY A 488 -30.98 1.16 16.37
N LEU A 489 -30.65 -0.02 16.92
CA LEU A 489 -29.34 -0.66 16.74
C LEU A 489 -29.06 -1.02 15.27
N ALA A 490 -30.05 -1.60 14.58
CA ALA A 490 -29.95 -1.89 13.16
C ALA A 490 -29.77 -0.61 12.33
N GLY A 491 -30.53 0.45 12.64
CA GLY A 491 -30.41 1.75 12.00
C GLY A 491 -29.06 2.42 12.22
N ILE A 492 -28.51 2.36 13.43
CA ILE A 492 -27.17 2.85 13.75
C ILE A 492 -26.13 2.08 12.94
N LEU A 493 -26.21 0.74 12.89
CA LEU A 493 -25.28 -0.09 12.10
C LEU A 493 -25.36 0.23 10.60
N ILE A 494 -26.56 0.40 10.05
CA ILE A 494 -26.76 0.78 8.64
C ILE A 494 -26.18 2.17 8.38
N MET A 495 -26.43 3.16 9.25
CA MET A 495 -25.88 4.51 9.12
C MET A 495 -24.36 4.55 9.26
N SER A 496 -23.79 3.78 10.19
CA SER A 496 -22.33 3.64 10.30
C SER A 496 -21.73 3.03 9.03
N ALA A 497 -22.38 2.03 8.44
CA ALA A 497 -21.95 1.43 7.18
C ALA A 497 -22.07 2.39 5.98
N LEU A 498 -23.09 3.24 5.95
CA LEU A 498 -23.26 4.27 4.91
C LEU A 498 -22.26 5.42 5.05
N LEU A 499 -21.97 5.85 6.28
CA LEU A 499 -20.98 6.89 6.56
C LEU A 499 -19.55 6.41 6.29
N ALA A 500 -19.24 5.13 6.57
CA ALA A 500 -17.95 4.55 6.23
C ALA A 500 -17.74 4.34 4.71
N ARG A 501 -18.80 4.48 3.90
CA ARG A 501 -18.75 4.43 2.42
C ARG A 501 -18.58 5.80 1.77
N ARG A 502 -18.71 6.90 2.52
CA ARG A 502 -18.41 8.26 2.07
C ARG A 502 -17.01 8.65 2.52
#